data_AF-M4BFX2-F1
#
_entry.id   AF-M4BFX2-F1
#
_cell.length_a   1.000
_cell.length_b   1.000
_cell.length_c   1.000
_cell.angle_alpha   90.00
_cell.angle_beta   90.00
_cell.angle_gamma   90.00
#
_symmetry.space_group_name_H-M   'P 1'
#
loop_
_entity.id
_entity.type
_entity.pdbx_description
1 polymer ?
#
loop_
_entity_poly.entity_id
_entity_poly.type
_entity_poly.pdbx_seq_one_letter_code
_entity_poly.pdbx_strand_id
1 'polypeptide(L)'
;MKSWIRVSTGDISTVYEKLTLHHTQQRAQISRDTAFQKNRVLLRLQPKFWFDVAKKVSHPVLKEAFRRYQLAQALPADASPCTDTFIKVMVIPCAHAIKQKLASKE
;
A
#
# COMPACT_ATOMS: atom_id res chain seq x y z
N MET A 1 -15.40 -52.12 -12.43
CA MET A 1 -15.70 -50.73 -12.04
C MET A 1 -14.56 -50.24 -11.13
N LYS A 2 -13.82 -49.20 -11.51
CA LYS A 2 -12.53 -48.82 -10.88
C LYS A 2 -12.73 -48.30 -9.45
N SER A 3 -12.01 -48.88 -8.49
CA SER A 3 -12.10 -48.71 -7.02
C SER A 3 -11.73 -47.33 -6.46
N TRP A 4 -11.49 -46.33 -7.30
CA TRP A 4 -10.94 -45.02 -6.89
C TRP A 4 -12.00 -43.92 -6.78
N ILE A 5 -13.23 -44.19 -7.18
CA ILE A 5 -14.31 -43.21 -7.07
C ILE A 5 -14.89 -43.30 -5.66
N ARG A 6 -14.35 -42.49 -4.74
CA ARG A 6 -15.02 -42.22 -3.45
C ARG A 6 -16.26 -41.38 -3.73
N VAL A 7 -17.39 -42.05 -3.98
CA VAL A 7 -18.69 -41.40 -4.09
C VAL A 7 -19.18 -41.06 -2.69
N SER A 8 -19.46 -39.78 -2.43
CA SER A 8 -20.03 -39.34 -1.16
C SER A 8 -21.45 -39.88 -1.04
N THR A 9 -21.69 -40.78 -0.08
CA THR A 9 -22.97 -41.47 0.17
C THR A 9 -23.98 -40.62 0.96
N GLY A 10 -24.03 -39.32 0.72
CA GLY A 10 -24.92 -38.38 1.42
C GLY A 10 -25.93 -37.71 0.49
N ASP A 11 -27.01 -37.18 1.06
CA ASP A 11 -27.98 -36.35 0.35
C ASP A 11 -27.27 -35.23 -0.45
N ILE A 12 -27.76 -34.95 -1.65
CA ILE A 12 -27.17 -34.01 -2.61
C ILE A 12 -26.96 -32.64 -1.96
N SER A 13 -27.89 -32.20 -1.11
CA SER A 13 -27.77 -30.95 -0.34
C SER A 13 -26.53 -30.94 0.54
N THR A 14 -26.27 -32.05 1.25
CA THR A 14 -25.11 -32.20 2.14
C THR A 14 -23.79 -32.20 1.35
N VAL A 15 -23.80 -32.76 0.14
CA VAL A 15 -22.62 -32.76 -0.76
C VAL A 15 -22.29 -31.34 -1.21
N TYR A 16 -23.30 -30.56 -1.61
CA TYR A 16 -23.12 -29.16 -2.02
C TYR A 16 -22.66 -28.26 -0.87
N GLU A 17 -23.19 -28.44 0.34
CA GLU A 17 -22.75 -27.70 1.52
C GLU A 17 -21.27 -27.96 1.84
N LYS A 18 -20.85 -29.23 1.82
CA LYS A 18 -19.45 -29.61 2.06
C LYS A 18 -18.51 -29.03 0.99
N LEU A 19 -18.91 -29.07 -0.27
CA LEU A 19 -18.16 -28.46 -1.38
C LEU A 19 -18.01 -26.95 -1.21
N THR A 20 -19.11 -26.27 -0.87
CA THR A 20 -19.13 -24.82 -0.67
C THR A 20 -18.26 -24.42 0.52
N LEU A 21 -18.36 -25.16 1.63
CA LEU A 21 -17.55 -24.94 2.82
C LEU A 21 -16.05 -25.12 2.51
N HIS A 22 -15.69 -26.22 1.85
CA HIS A 22 -14.31 -26.51 1.48
C HIS A 22 -13.73 -25.42 0.56
N HIS A 23 -14.48 -25.00 -0.46
CA HIS A 23 -14.04 -23.94 -1.36
C HIS A 23 -13.89 -22.59 -0.65
N THR A 24 -14.79 -22.28 0.29
CA THR A 24 -14.69 -21.06 1.12
C THR A 24 -13.44 -21.09 2.00
N GLN A 25 -13.16 -22.23 2.64
CA GLN A 25 -11.96 -22.43 3.45
C GLN A 25 -10.68 -22.29 2.61
N GLN A 26 -10.64 -22.89 1.42
CA GLN A 26 -9.51 -22.77 0.49
C GLN A 26 -9.28 -21.30 0.07
N ARG A 27 -10.34 -20.57 -0.28
CA ARG A 27 -10.23 -19.14 -0.59
C ARG A 27 -9.68 -18.33 0.58
N ALA A 28 -10.17 -18.58 1.79
CA ALA A 28 -9.70 -17.91 2.99
C ALA A 28 -8.23 -18.22 3.28
N GLN A 29 -7.78 -19.46 3.04
CA GLN A 29 -6.39 -19.87 3.19
C GLN A 29 -5.49 -19.17 2.17
N ILE A 30 -5.85 -19.21 0.88
CA ILE A 30 -5.08 -18.55 -0.20
C ILE A 30 -4.98 -17.04 0.05
N SER A 31 -6.06 -16.40 0.49
CA SER A 31 -6.07 -14.98 0.82
C SER A 31 -5.10 -14.66 1.96
N ARG A 32 -5.13 -15.45 3.05
CA ARG A 32 -4.20 -15.30 4.18
C ARG A 32 -2.74 -15.49 3.75
N ASP A 33 -2.45 -16.51 2.96
CA ASP A 33 -1.09 -16.80 2.50
C ASP A 33 -0.58 -15.68 1.57
N THR A 34 -1.43 -15.17 0.69
CA THR A 34 -1.11 -14.04 -0.19
C THR A 34 -0.81 -12.77 0.62
N ALA A 35 -1.64 -12.46 1.62
CA ALA A 35 -1.42 -11.31 2.50
C ALA A 35 -0.10 -11.45 3.28
N PHE A 36 0.18 -12.66 3.79
CA PHE A 36 1.43 -12.95 4.49
C PHE A 36 2.66 -12.76 3.59
N GLN A 37 2.63 -13.27 2.36
CA GLN A 37 3.73 -13.08 1.41
C GLN A 37 3.93 -11.61 1.03
N LYS A 38 2.84 -10.87 0.79
CA LYS A 38 2.90 -9.41 0.54
C LYS A 38 3.55 -8.68 1.71
N ASN A 39 3.12 -8.95 2.94
CA ASN A 39 3.69 -8.34 4.14
C ASN A 39 5.17 -8.70 4.31
N ARG A 40 5.55 -9.96 4.08
CA ARG A 40 6.94 -10.41 4.16
C ARG A 40 7.83 -9.72 3.14
N VAL A 41 7.35 -9.54 1.91
CA VAL A 41 8.07 -8.79 0.87
C VAL A 41 8.17 -7.32 1.25
N LEU A 42 7.08 -6.70 1.72
CA LEU A 42 7.09 -5.31 2.20
C LEU A 42 8.05 -5.07 3.36
N LEU A 43 8.10 -5.99 4.34
CA LEU A 43 9.02 -5.92 5.47
C LEU A 43 10.49 -6.07 5.03
N ARG A 44 10.77 -6.92 4.03
CA ARG A 44 12.11 -7.06 3.44
C ARG A 44 12.52 -5.87 2.61
N LEU A 45 11.56 -5.29 1.88
CA LEU A 45 11.75 -4.10 1.06
C LEU A 45 11.68 -2.82 1.89
N GLN A 46 11.34 -2.89 3.19
CA GLN A 46 11.39 -1.74 4.09
C GLN A 46 12.86 -1.32 4.19
N PRO A 47 13.28 -0.30 3.43
CA PRO A 47 14.66 0.16 3.45
C PRO A 47 14.91 0.76 4.82
N LYS A 48 16.05 0.41 5.43
CA LYS A 48 16.54 1.04 6.67
C LYS A 48 16.46 2.58 6.61
N PHE A 49 16.56 3.15 5.41
CA PHE A 49 16.28 4.56 5.13
C PHE A 49 14.93 5.05 5.68
N TRP A 50 13.82 4.36 5.41
CA TRP A 50 12.50 4.79 5.91
C TRP A 50 12.40 4.65 7.44
N PHE A 51 13.14 3.74 8.06
CA PHE A 51 13.20 3.62 9.52
C PHE A 51 13.95 4.79 10.16
N ASP A 52 15.07 5.22 9.57
CA ASP A 52 15.82 6.39 10.03
C ASP A 52 15.07 7.69 9.76
N VAL A 53 14.34 7.77 8.65
CA VAL A 53 13.44 8.89 8.33
C VAL A 53 12.25 8.92 9.31
N ALA A 54 11.63 7.78 9.61
CA ALA A 54 10.52 7.69 10.56
C ALA A 54 10.94 7.98 12.02
N LYS A 55 12.21 7.72 12.38
CA LYS A 55 12.77 8.12 13.68
C LYS A 55 12.99 9.63 13.79
N LYS A 56 13.36 10.29 12.70
CA LYS A 56 13.66 11.73 12.66
C LYS A 56 12.46 12.60 12.33
N VAL A 57 11.44 12.04 11.69
CA VAL A 57 10.29 12.75 11.16
C VAL A 57 9.03 12.00 11.56
N SER A 58 8.12 12.68 12.25
CA SER A 58 6.87 12.08 12.68
C SER A 58 6.04 11.64 11.46
N HIS A 59 5.29 10.53 11.61
CA HIS A 59 4.42 10.01 10.54
C HIS A 59 3.46 11.08 9.95
N PRO A 60 2.87 12.00 10.73
CA PRO A 60 2.06 13.10 10.18
C PRO A 60 2.86 14.02 9.24
N VAL A 61 4.10 14.36 9.59
CA VAL A 61 4.99 15.23 8.80
C VAL A 61 5.39 14.53 7.50
N LEU A 62 5.66 13.21 7.55
CA LEU A 62 5.91 12.40 6.36
C LEU A 62 4.70 12.33 5.42
N LYS A 63 3.51 12.10 5.97
CA LYS A 63 2.26 12.07 5.20
C LYS A 63 1.99 13.40 4.50
N GLU A 64 2.18 14.51 5.21
CA GLU A 64 2.00 15.84 4.63
C GLU A 64 3.08 16.15 3.59
N ALA A 65 4.34 15.80 3.82
CA ALA A 65 5.41 15.95 2.83
C ALA A 65 5.11 15.18 1.53
N PHE A 66 4.61 13.94 1.64
CA PHE A 66 4.20 13.14 0.49
C PHE A 66 3.03 13.78 -0.27
N ARG A 67 2.02 14.29 0.45
CA ARG A 67 0.91 15.04 -0.14
C ARG A 67 1.39 16.27 -0.92
N ARG A 68 2.34 17.03 -0.36
CA ARG A 68 2.94 18.21 -1.02
C ARG A 68 3.68 17.83 -2.30
N TYR A 69 4.38 16.71 -2.29
CA TYR A 69 5.05 16.17 -3.47
C TYR A 69 4.06 15.77 -4.58
N GLN A 70 2.95 15.09 -4.25
CA GLN A 70 1.90 14.77 -5.21
C GLN A 70 1.28 16.03 -5.83
N LEU A 71 0.98 17.04 -5.00
CA LEU A 71 0.50 18.34 -5.48
C LEU A 71 1.51 19.03 -6.39
N ALA A 72 2.81 18.94 -6.07
CA ALA A 72 3.86 19.48 -6.93
C ALA A 72 3.85 18.86 -8.33
N GLN A 73 3.62 17.55 -8.47
CA GLN A 73 3.54 16.93 -9.79
C GLN A 73 2.39 17.50 -10.64
N ALA A 74 1.24 17.76 -10.01
CA ALA A 74 0.04 18.27 -10.67
C ALA A 74 0.06 19.80 -10.93
N LEU A 75 0.95 20.55 -10.29
CA LEU A 75 1.04 22.00 -10.49
C LEU A 75 1.61 22.35 -11.87
N PRO A 76 1.11 23.40 -12.53
CA PRO A 76 1.72 23.91 -13.76
C PRO A 76 3.09 24.54 -13.46
N ALA A 77 3.97 24.61 -14.46
CA ALA A 77 5.36 25.02 -14.28
C ALA A 77 5.53 26.50 -13.85
N ASP A 78 4.53 27.32 -14.16
CA ASP A 78 4.43 28.75 -13.88
C ASP A 78 3.64 29.07 -12.59
N ALA A 79 3.32 28.06 -11.78
CA ALA A 79 2.58 28.26 -10.53
C ALA A 79 3.35 29.19 -9.56
N SER A 80 2.69 30.28 -9.14
CA SER A 80 3.28 31.30 -8.27
C SER A 80 3.74 30.71 -6.92
N PRO A 81 4.92 31.08 -6.41
CA PRO A 81 5.43 30.55 -5.16
C PRO A 81 4.50 30.87 -3.98
N CYS A 82 4.45 29.95 -3.02
CA CYS A 82 3.70 30.15 -1.78
C CYS A 82 4.43 31.16 -0.86
N THR A 83 3.73 31.77 0.09
CA THR A 83 4.25 32.73 1.09
C THR A 83 5.18 32.12 2.16
N ASP A 84 5.83 30.99 1.88
CA ASP A 84 6.72 30.25 2.78
C ASP A 84 6.15 29.80 4.13
N THR A 85 4.84 29.96 4.36
CA THR A 85 4.18 29.57 5.62
C THR A 85 4.40 28.10 5.96
N PHE A 86 4.43 27.22 4.96
CA PHE A 86 4.70 25.79 5.16
C PHE A 86 6.12 25.50 5.65
N ILE A 87 7.11 26.24 5.15
CA ILE A 87 8.49 26.09 5.58
C ILE A 87 8.64 26.62 7.01
N LYS A 88 8.04 27.77 7.32
CA LYS A 88 8.13 28.42 8.63
C LYS A 88 7.43 27.64 9.75
N VAL A 89 6.27 27.04 9.48
CA VAL A 89 5.42 26.41 10.51
C VAL A 89 5.69 24.90 10.62
N MET A 90 5.91 24.22 9.49
CA MET A 90 5.97 22.75 9.45
C MET A 90 7.35 22.23 9.07
N VAL A 91 8.30 23.10 8.69
CA VAL A 91 9.64 22.72 8.20
C VAL A 91 9.55 21.77 6.97
N ILE A 92 8.43 21.82 6.24
CA ILE A 92 8.21 21.07 5.00
C ILE A 92 8.15 22.07 3.84
N PRO A 93 8.85 21.81 2.71
CA PRO A 93 8.73 22.65 1.52
C PRO A 93 7.31 22.60 0.94
N CYS A 94 6.80 23.75 0.51
CA CYS A 94 5.50 23.78 -0.18
C CYS A 94 5.60 23.17 -1.58
N ALA A 95 4.45 22.82 -2.16
CA ALA A 95 4.39 22.15 -3.46
C ALA A 95 5.07 22.96 -4.58
N HIS A 96 4.97 24.30 -4.59
CA HIS A 96 5.66 25.17 -5.54
C HIS A 96 7.20 25.07 -5.42
N ALA A 97 7.72 25.13 -4.20
CA ALA A 97 9.16 24.99 -3.95
C ALA A 97 9.68 23.60 -4.37
N ILE A 98 8.88 22.56 -4.17
CA ILE A 98 9.19 21.21 -4.66
C ILE A 98 9.21 21.18 -6.19
N LYS A 99 8.20 21.76 -6.87
CA LYS A 99 8.13 21.83 -8.34
C LYS A 99 9.36 22.53 -8.92
N GLN A 100 9.73 23.69 -8.38
CA GLN A 100 10.90 24.45 -8.82
C GLN A 100 12.18 23.62 -8.69
N LYS A 101 12.36 22.89 -7.58
CA LYS A 101 13.52 22.00 -7.38
C LYS A 101 13.53 20.78 -8.30
N LEU A 102 12.37 20.32 -8.74
CA LEU A 102 12.26 19.24 -9.72
C LEU A 102 12.62 19.76 -11.12
N ALA A 103 12.12 20.94 -11.49
CA ALA A 103 12.43 21.58 -12.77
C ALA A 103 13.91 22.01 -12.87
N SER A 104 14.56 22.35 -11.76
CA SER A 104 15.98 22.74 -11.73
C SER A 104 16.97 21.57 -11.72
N LYS A 105 16.47 20.32 -11.76
CA LYS A 105 17.29 19.10 -11.74
C LYS A 105 17.33 18.39 -13.10
N GLU A 106 16.59 18.87 -14.07
CA GLU A 106 16.78 18.59 -15.51
C GLU A 106 17.81 19.58 -16.07
#